data_AF-A0A848Z0T3-F1
#
_entry.id   AF-A0A848Z0T3-F1
#
_cell.length_a   1.000
_cell.length_b   1.000
_cell.length_c   1.000
_cell.angle_alpha   90.00
_cell.angle_beta   90.00
_cell.angle_gamma   90.00
#
_symmetry.space_group_name_H-M   'P 1'
#
loop_
_entity.id
_entity.type
_entity.pdbx_description
1 polymer ?
#
loop_
_entity_poly.entity_id
_entity_poly.type
_entity_poly.pdbx_seq_one_letter_code
_entity_poly.pdbx_strand_id
1 'polypeptide(L)'
;MTESLEIPGALKNTFHRLLRRIPIELRNDQQLLRIILAYLKMGGEKLARQGINVAIERYRDDVKIMKKRLREEALIKAALAENEDTSDDKDNDDDDENDDDENDDDDDDNDYDNDNDNDNDNSKYF
;
A
#
# COMPACT_ATOMS: atom_id res chain seq x y z
N MET A 1 -16.03 -24.85 0.09
CA MET A 1 -15.58 -25.57 1.30
C MET A 1 -14.72 -24.61 2.11
N THR A 2 -15.18 -24.13 3.26
CA THR A 2 -14.39 -23.27 4.16
C THR A 2 -13.61 -24.17 5.11
N GLU A 3 -12.46 -24.68 4.64
CA GLU A 3 -11.56 -25.39 5.53
C GLU A 3 -11.08 -24.42 6.62
N SER A 4 -11.36 -24.76 7.86
CA SER A 4 -10.87 -23.99 9.00
C SER A 4 -9.35 -24.13 9.05
N LEU A 5 -8.64 -23.01 9.12
CA LEU A 5 -7.18 -23.00 9.12
C LEU A 5 -6.65 -23.58 10.46
N GLU A 6 -6.16 -24.81 10.45
CA GLU A 6 -5.59 -25.43 11.64
C GLU A 6 -4.17 -24.90 11.91
N ILE A 7 -4.06 -24.05 12.93
CA ILE A 7 -2.80 -23.47 13.38
C ILE A 7 -2.26 -24.30 14.55
N PRO A 8 -1.06 -24.89 14.44
CA PRO A 8 -0.43 -25.61 15.55
C PRO A 8 -0.27 -24.70 16.78
N GLY A 9 -0.56 -25.23 17.98
CA GLY A 9 -0.55 -24.45 19.22
C GLY A 9 0.75 -23.67 19.46
N ALA A 10 1.90 -24.29 19.17
CA ALA A 10 3.22 -23.66 19.29
C ALA A 10 3.41 -22.44 18.37
N LEU A 11 2.72 -22.39 17.24
CA LEU A 11 2.82 -21.31 16.24
C LEU A 11 1.67 -20.29 16.37
N LYS A 12 0.69 -20.55 17.24
CA LYS A 12 -0.51 -19.72 17.35
C LYS A 12 -0.16 -18.29 17.73
N ASN A 13 0.66 -18.09 18.76
CA ASN A 13 1.04 -16.76 19.22
C ASN A 13 1.84 -15.97 18.17
N THR A 14 2.83 -16.62 17.54
CA THR A 14 3.65 -15.99 16.49
C THR A 14 2.81 -15.63 15.28
N PHE A 15 1.92 -16.53 14.84
CA PHE A 15 0.98 -16.26 13.76
C PHE A 15 0.08 -15.05 14.06
N HIS A 16 -0.54 -14.98 15.24
CA HIS A 16 -1.40 -13.83 15.60
C HIS A 16 -0.63 -12.51 15.67
N ARG A 17 0.62 -12.49 16.14
CA ARG A 17 1.45 -11.28 16.09
C ARG A 17 1.72 -10.84 14.65
N LEU A 18 1.98 -11.78 13.75
CA LEU A 18 2.22 -11.49 12.35
C LEU A 18 0.96 -10.93 11.66
N LEU A 19 -0.23 -11.46 11.97
CA LEU A 19 -1.50 -10.95 11.44
C LEU A 19 -1.75 -9.48 11.78
N ARG A 20 -1.29 -9.00 12.95
CA ARG A 20 -1.45 -7.58 13.32
C ARG A 20 -0.75 -6.61 12.37
N ARG A 21 0.26 -7.08 11.61
CA ARG A 21 1.01 -6.27 10.64
C ARG A 21 0.31 -6.19 9.28
N ILE A 22 -0.67 -7.04 9.04
CA ILE A 22 -1.39 -7.13 7.77
C ILE A 22 -2.56 -6.12 7.80
N PRO A 23 -2.80 -5.36 6.72
CA PRO A 23 -3.99 -4.55 6.52
C PRO A 23 -5.28 -5.35 6.72
N ILE A 24 -6.35 -4.72 7.22
CA ILE A 24 -7.56 -5.45 7.63
C ILE A 24 -8.24 -6.14 6.45
N GLU A 25 -8.11 -5.57 5.26
CA GLU A 25 -8.63 -6.05 3.99
C GLU A 25 -8.00 -7.39 3.59
N LEU A 26 -6.70 -7.54 3.87
CA LEU A 26 -5.94 -8.76 3.58
C LEU A 26 -6.06 -9.82 4.68
N ARG A 27 -6.53 -9.48 5.88
CA ARG A 27 -6.70 -10.45 6.98
C ARG A 27 -7.78 -11.49 6.71
N ASN A 28 -8.71 -11.20 5.81
CA ASN A 28 -9.78 -12.11 5.41
C ASN A 28 -9.37 -13.03 4.25
N ASP A 29 -8.21 -12.80 3.63
CA ASP A 29 -7.72 -13.64 2.55
C ASP A 29 -7.19 -14.97 3.09
N GLN A 30 -8.03 -16.00 2.96
CA GLN A 30 -7.73 -17.38 3.32
C GLN A 30 -6.45 -17.90 2.64
N GLN A 31 -6.14 -17.50 1.41
CA GLN A 31 -4.94 -17.93 0.71
C GLN A 31 -3.69 -17.31 1.34
N LEU A 32 -3.72 -16.00 1.59
CA LEU A 32 -2.63 -15.32 2.29
C LEU A 32 -2.37 -15.93 3.67
N LEU A 33 -3.41 -16.20 4.45
CA LEU A 33 -3.28 -16.84 5.77
C LEU A 33 -2.63 -18.23 5.68
N ARG A 34 -2.99 -19.04 4.66
CA ARG A 34 -2.36 -20.35 4.40
C ARG A 34 -0.89 -20.22 4.07
N ILE A 35 -0.53 -19.27 3.20
CA ILE A 35 0.85 -19.02 2.79
C ILE A 35 1.68 -18.58 3.99
N ILE A 36 1.17 -17.66 4.82
CA ILE A 36 1.86 -17.21 6.03
C ILE A 36 2.08 -18.38 7.00
N LEU A 37 1.08 -19.21 7.21
CA LEU A 37 1.20 -20.40 8.05
C LEU A 37 2.23 -21.39 7.49
N ALA A 38 2.26 -21.58 6.16
CA ALA A 38 3.24 -22.44 5.50
C ALA A 38 4.66 -21.88 5.68
N TYR A 39 4.86 -20.58 5.46
CA TYR A 39 6.15 -19.92 5.67
C TYR A 39 6.61 -19.99 7.13
N LEU A 40 5.68 -19.85 8.07
CA LEU A 40 5.96 -20.01 9.49
C LEU A 40 6.39 -21.45 9.85
N LYS A 41 5.79 -22.46 9.20
CA LYS A 41 6.15 -23.88 9.38
C LYS A 41 7.50 -24.23 8.75
N MET A 42 7.82 -23.69 7.58
CA MET A 42 9.01 -24.05 6.80
C MET A 42 10.25 -23.23 7.14
N GLY A 43 10.09 -21.91 7.29
CA GLY A 43 11.20 -20.95 7.45
C GLY A 43 11.08 -20.07 8.70
N GLY A 44 10.11 -20.36 9.57
CA GLY A 44 9.88 -19.61 10.79
C GLY A 44 9.43 -18.17 10.55
N GLU A 45 9.63 -17.33 11.56
CA GLU A 45 9.05 -15.99 11.59
C GLU A 45 9.70 -15.04 10.56
N LYS A 46 10.99 -15.24 10.22
CA LYS A 46 11.69 -14.39 9.24
C LYS A 46 11.08 -14.52 7.85
N LEU A 47 10.86 -15.75 7.39
CA LEU A 47 10.26 -16.01 6.08
C LEU A 47 8.80 -15.52 6.04
N ALA A 48 8.03 -15.79 7.10
CA ALA A 48 6.66 -15.32 7.19
C ALA A 48 6.56 -13.78 7.15
N ARG A 49 7.51 -13.07 7.78
CA ARG A 49 7.59 -11.60 7.68
C ARG A 49 7.86 -11.13 6.26
N GLN A 50 8.80 -11.75 5.55
CA GLN A 50 9.10 -11.38 4.16
C GLN A 50 7.88 -11.60 3.27
N GLY A 51 7.20 -12.74 3.41
CA GLY A 51 5.96 -13.02 2.69
C GLY A 51 4.86 -12.00 2.95
N ILE A 52 4.72 -11.54 4.20
CA ILE A 52 3.76 -10.47 4.54
C ILE A 52 4.14 -9.15 3.87
N ASN A 53 5.42 -8.77 3.89
CA ASN A 53 5.85 -7.53 3.24
C ASN A 53 5.56 -7.55 1.73
N VAL A 54 5.85 -8.67 1.05
CA VAL A 54 5.53 -8.85 -0.38
C VAL A 54 4.03 -8.74 -0.63
N ALA A 55 3.20 -9.36 0.22
CA ALA A 55 1.75 -9.28 0.08
C ALA A 55 1.20 -7.85 0.27
N ILE A 56 1.78 -7.09 1.20
CA ILE A 56 1.41 -5.69 1.44
C ILE A 56 1.78 -4.81 0.25
N GLU A 57 3.01 -4.95 -0.27
CA GLU A 57 3.46 -4.19 -1.45
C GLU A 57 2.56 -4.47 -2.66
N ARG A 58 2.27 -5.74 -2.93
CA ARG A 58 1.37 -6.12 -4.02
C ARG A 58 -0.02 -5.50 -3.87
N TYR A 59 -0.58 -5.51 -2.66
CA TYR A 59 -1.88 -4.88 -2.41
C TYR A 59 -1.84 -3.37 -2.64
N ARG A 60 -0.76 -2.69 -2.24
CA ARG A 60 -0.59 -1.25 -2.52
C ARG A 60 -0.59 -0.96 -4.01
N ASP A 61 0.08 -1.79 -4.79
CA ASP A 61 0.12 -1.64 -6.25
C ASP A 61 -1.24 -1.90 -6.89
N ASP A 62 -1.94 -2.95 -6.46
CA ASP A 62 -3.29 -3.27 -6.93
C ASP A 62 -4.27 -2.10 -6.63
N VAL A 63 -4.18 -1.49 -5.44
CA VAL A 63 -4.99 -0.33 -5.07
C VAL A 63 -4.67 0.88 -5.96
N LYS A 64 -3.40 1.14 -6.25
CA LYS A 64 -2.99 2.24 -7.16
C LYS A 64 -3.55 2.02 -8.57
N ILE A 65 -3.45 0.80 -9.09
CA ILE A 65 -3.96 0.45 -10.41
C ILE A 65 -5.48 0.61 -10.46
N MET A 66 -6.21 0.14 -9.43
CA MET A 66 -7.66 0.30 -9.38
C MET A 66 -8.07 1.78 -9.32
N LYS A 67 -7.39 2.61 -8.52
CA LYS A 67 -7.66 4.05 -8.48
C LYS A 67 -7.41 4.72 -9.83
N LYS A 68 -6.34 4.34 -10.53
CA LYS A 68 -6.05 4.86 -11.87
C LYS A 68 -7.14 4.49 -12.87
N ARG A 69 -7.56 3.22 -12.89
CA ARG A 69 -8.65 2.75 -13.76
C ARG A 69 -9.96 3.46 -13.48
N LEU A 70 -10.33 3.66 -12.22
CA LEU A 70 -11.54 4.39 -11.86
C LEU A 70 -11.50 5.85 -12.33
N ARG A 71 -10.33 6.51 -12.26
CA ARG A 71 -10.16 7.86 -12.81
C ARG A 71 -10.28 7.87 -14.33
N GLU A 72 -9.64 6.92 -15.01
CA GLU A 72 -9.74 6.77 -16.48
C GLU A 72 -11.19 6.51 -16.92
N GLU A 73 -11.92 5.63 -16.23
CA GLU A 73 -13.33 5.36 -16.50
C GLU A 73 -14.23 6.57 -16.24
N ALA A 74 -13.97 7.35 -15.17
CA ALA A 74 -14.71 8.58 -14.90
C ALA A 74 -14.48 9.64 -15.98
N LEU A 75 -13.24 9.77 -16.46
CA LEU A 75 -12.87 10.71 -17.53
C LEU A 75 -13.55 10.32 -18.85
N ILE A 76 -13.54 9.04 -19.21
CA ILE A 76 -14.22 8.52 -20.40
C ILE A 76 -15.73 8.74 -20.30
N LYS A 77 -16.32 8.51 -19.12
CA LYS A 77 -17.75 8.74 -18.90
C LYS A 77 -18.13 10.22 -18.98
N ALA A 78 -17.28 11.13 -18.48
CA ALA A 78 -17.47 12.57 -18.62
C ALA A 78 -17.38 13.00 -20.10
N ALA A 79 -16.36 12.53 -20.82
CA ALA A 79 -16.21 12.83 -22.25
C ALA A 79 -17.36 12.25 -23.11
N LEU A 80 -17.88 11.07 -22.76
CA LEU A 80 -19.06 10.52 -23.44
C LEU A 80 -20.34 11.30 -23.13
N ALA A 81 -20.51 11.79 -21.89
CA ALA A 81 -21.64 12.62 -21.53
C ALA A 81 -21.61 13.99 -22.24
N GLU A 82 -20.43 14.58 -22.41
CA GLU A 82 -20.24 15.80 -23.20
C GLU A 82 -20.56 15.57 -24.69
N ASN A 83 -20.20 14.41 -25.25
CA ASN A 83 -20.56 14.04 -26.62
C ASN A 83 -22.05 13.72 -26.83
N GLU A 84 -22.83 13.39 -25.79
CA GLU A 84 -24.29 13.25 -25.90
C GLU A 84 -25.03 14.61 -25.82
N ASP A 85 -24.42 15.65 -25.23
CA ASP A 85 -25.01 16.99 -25.11
C ASP A 85 -24.73 17.90 -26.32
N THR A 86 -23.96 17.44 -27.30
CA THR A 86 -23.63 18.20 -28.53
C THR A 86 -24.63 18.00 -29.68
N SER A 87 -25.88 17.62 -29.36
CA SER A 87 -26.99 17.64 -30.33
C SER A 87 -27.98 18.79 -30.13
N ASP A 88 -27.58 19.86 -29.44
CA ASP A 88 -28.22 21.16 -29.60
C ASP A 88 -27.16 22.26 -29.82
N ASP A 89 -27.24 22.84 -31.01
CA ASP A 89 -26.36 23.83 -31.61
C ASP A 89 -26.40 25.16 -30.82
N LYS A 90 -25.22 25.63 -30.36
CA LYS A 90 -24.78 27.04 -30.48
C LYS A 90 -23.40 27.32 -29.88
N ASP A 91 -22.53 27.85 -30.74
CA ASP A 91 -21.45 28.81 -30.51
C ASP A 91 -21.31 29.38 -29.08
N ASN A 92 -20.14 29.25 -28.46
CA ASN A 92 -19.21 30.39 -28.33
C ASN A 92 -17.93 30.03 -27.55
N ASP A 93 -16.80 30.41 -28.17
CA ASP A 93 -15.50 30.83 -27.64
C ASP A 93 -14.78 29.97 -26.58
N ASP A 94 -13.69 29.35 -27.06
CA ASP A 94 -12.41 29.21 -26.36
C ASP A 94 -12.12 30.46 -25.50
N ASP A 95 -12.02 30.29 -24.19
CA ASP A 95 -11.03 31.02 -23.39
C ASP A 95 -10.44 30.06 -22.36
N ASP A 96 -9.31 29.51 -22.79
CA ASP A 96 -8.31 28.76 -22.06
C ASP A 96 -7.67 29.70 -21.01
N GLU A 97 -8.23 29.75 -19.81
CA GLU A 97 -7.52 30.29 -18.64
C GLU A 97 -7.20 29.13 -17.70
N ASN A 98 -5.95 28.66 -17.84
CA ASN A 98 -5.23 27.87 -16.85
C ASN A 98 -5.35 28.55 -15.48
N ASP A 99 -6.16 27.97 -14.60
CA ASP A 99 -6.08 28.24 -13.16
C ASP A 99 -4.85 27.49 -12.65
N ASP A 100 -3.69 28.16 -12.75
CA ASP A 100 -2.49 27.83 -11.99
C ASP A 100 -2.81 28.01 -10.50
N ASP A 101 -3.44 27.01 -9.91
CA ASP A 101 -3.57 26.88 -8.45
C ASP A 101 -2.17 26.58 -7.88
N GLU A 102 -1.46 27.68 -7.62
CA GLU A 102 -0.32 27.79 -6.72
C GLU A 102 -0.62 27.05 -5.42
N ASN A 103 -0.24 25.77 -5.34
CA ASN A 103 -0.08 25.08 -4.07
C ASN A 103 1.33 25.41 -3.55
N ASP A 104 1.44 26.64 -3.06
CA ASP A 104 2.40 27.03 -2.05
C ASP A 104 1.85 26.49 -0.73
N ASP A 105 2.38 25.36 -0.25
CA ASP A 105 2.22 24.93 1.15
C ASP A 105 3.40 24.00 1.51
N ASP A 106 4.35 24.64 2.19
CA ASP A 106 5.03 24.19 3.40
C ASP A 106 6.05 23.02 3.32
N ASP A 107 7.32 23.44 3.41
CA ASP A 107 8.28 23.03 4.45
C ASP A 107 8.05 21.66 5.10
N ASP A 108 8.95 20.71 4.79
CA ASP A 108 9.43 19.80 5.82
C ASP A 108 10.91 19.48 5.54
N ASP A 109 11.77 20.39 6.01
CA ASP A 109 13.17 20.15 6.33
C ASP A 109 13.28 18.89 7.21
N ASN A 110 13.56 17.74 6.58
CA ASN A 110 14.10 16.59 7.29
C ASN A 110 15.58 16.45 6.94
N ASP A 111 16.36 17.34 7.55
CA ASP A 111 17.76 17.10 7.92
C ASP A 111 17.82 15.84 8.79
N TYR A 112 18.00 14.69 8.14
CA TYR A 112 18.56 13.54 8.82
C TYR A 112 20.09 13.72 8.88
N ASP A 113 20.51 14.54 9.84
CA ASP A 113 21.83 14.44 10.46
C ASP A 113 22.00 13.01 10.98
N ASN A 114 22.59 12.16 10.13
CA ASN A 114 23.05 10.84 10.52
C ASN A 114 24.50 10.93 10.99
N ASP A 115 24.73 11.70 12.04
CA ASP A 115 25.93 11.64 12.86
C ASP A 115 25.81 10.41 13.78
N ASN A 116 26.03 9.24 13.20
CA ASN A 116 26.25 8.02 13.97
C ASN A 116 27.75 7.88 14.27
N ASP A 117 28.29 8.85 15.02
CA ASP A 117 29.56 8.73 15.74
C ASP A 117 29.36 7.80 16.94
N ASN A 118 29.36 6.49 16.67
CA ASN A 118 29.46 5.49 17.72
C ASN A 118 30.94 5.16 17.97
N ASP A 119 31.69 6.18 18.41
CA ASP A 119 32.96 6.02 19.12
C ASP A 119 32.66 5.51 20.54
N ASN A 120 32.27 4.23 20.65
CA ASN A 120 32.36 3.55 21.95
C ASN A 120 33.76 2.96 22.10
N ASP A 121 34.63 3.89 22.48
CA ASP A 121 35.97 3.75 23.01
C ASP A 121 35.94 2.79 24.22
N ASN A 122 36.01 1.48 23.98
CA ASN A 122 36.30 0.52 25.04
C ASN A 122 37.81 0.53 25.32
N SER A 123 38.23 1.66 25.87
CA SER A 123 39.52 1.86 26.49
C SER A 123 39.66 0.85 27.63
N LYS A 124 40.74 0.07 27.56
CA LYS A 124 41.61 -0.28 28.69
C LYS A 124 40.93 -0.32 30.06
N TYR A 125 40.64 -1.52 30.53
CA TYR A 125 41.07 -1.89 31.87
C TYR A 125 41.84 -3.20 31.80
N PHE A 126 42.92 -3.20 32.56
CA PHE A 126 43.91 -4.24 32.79
C PHE A 126 43.31 -5.61 33.14
#